data_AF-A0A7Y9RDX9-F1
#
_entry.id   AF-A0A7Y9RDX9-F1
#
_cell.length_a   1.000
_cell.length_b   1.000
_cell.length_c   1.000
_cell.angle_alpha   90.00
_cell.angle_beta   90.00
_cell.angle_gamma   90.00
#
_symmetry.space_group_name_H-M   'P 1'
#
loop_
_entity.id
_entity.type
_entity.pdbx_description
1 polymer ?
#
loop_
_entity_poly.entity_id
_entity_poly.type
_entity_poly.pdbx_seq_one_letter_code
_entity_poly.pdbx_strand_id
1 'polypeptide(L)' 'MTLAAIDRLVYHATIVEMNVESYRRRAPLERKRGPGRPPRTNTQNRR' A
#
# COMPACT_ATOMS: atom_id res chain seq x y z
N MET A 1 7.15 14.76 28.67
CA MET A 1 5.85 14.16 28.31
C MET A 1 5.96 13.02 27.30
N THR A 2 6.89 13.10 26.34
CA THR A 2 7.09 12.10 25.28
C THR A 2 7.70 10.77 25.77
N LEU A 3 8.73 10.80 26.62
CA LEU A 3 9.40 9.60 27.13
C LEU A 3 8.45 8.67 27.91
N ALA A 4 7.63 9.24 28.79
CA ALA A 4 6.64 8.49 29.56
C ALA A 4 5.57 7.84 28.68
N ALA A 5 5.32 8.37 27.48
CA ALA A 5 4.39 7.75 26.53
C ALA A 5 5.04 6.54 25.83
N ILE A 6 6.32 6.67 25.42
CA ILE A 6 7.08 5.59 24.80
C ILE A 6 7.23 4.41 25.76
N ASP A 7 7.63 4.68 27.01
CA ASP A 7 7.77 3.67 28.06
C ASP A 7 6.50 2.83 28.24
N ARG A 8 5.34 3.49 28.37
CA ARG A 8 4.03 2.85 28.50
C ARG A 8 3.62 2.03 27.26
N LEU A 9 4.02 2.45 26.06
CA LEU A 9 3.72 1.72 24.82
C LEU A 9 4.58 0.46 24.68
N VAL A 10 5.84 0.51 25.14
CA VAL A 10 6.79 -0.59 24.95
C VAL A 10 6.63 -1.68 26.02
N TYR A 11 6.10 -1.36 27.20
CA TYR A 11 5.98 -2.28 28.34
C TYR A 11 5.30 -3.63 28.04
N HIS A 12 4.32 -3.65 27.13
CA HIS A 12 3.62 -4.88 26.69
C HIS A 12 3.60 -5.06 25.16
N ALA A 13 4.50 -4.38 24.44
CA ALA A 13 4.58 -4.55 23.00
C ALA A 13 5.48 -5.72 22.62
N THR A 14 5.06 -6.49 21.63
CA THR A 14 5.97 -7.34 20.86
C THR A 14 6.49 -6.53 19.68
N ILE A 15 7.76 -6.19 19.71
CA ILE A 15 8.40 -5.40 18.64
C ILE A 15 8.78 -6.35 17.50
N VAL A 16 8.34 -6.04 16.28
CA VAL A 16 8.64 -6.80 15.07
C VAL A 16 9.31 -5.90 14.05
N GLU A 17 10.40 -6.39 13.46
CA GLU A 17 11.08 -5.72 12.35
C GLU A 17 10.47 -6.15 11.01
N MET A 18 10.04 -5.19 10.19
CA MET A 18 9.42 -5.44 8.90
C MET A 18 10.13 -4.66 7.80
N ASN A 19 11.16 -5.26 7.19
CA ASN A 19 11.90 -4.69 6.06
C ASN A 19 11.33 -5.12 4.71
N VAL A 20 10.01 -4.96 4.51
CA VAL A 20 9.33 -5.38 3.28
C VAL A 20 8.87 -4.15 2.50
N GLU A 21 8.96 -4.22 1.17
CA GLU A 21 8.38 -3.19 0.31
C GLU A 21 6.87 -3.05 0.53
N SER A 22 6.36 -1.81 0.44
CA SER A 22 4.96 -1.52 0.71
C SER A 22 4.02 -2.30 -0.20
N TYR A 23 3.05 -2.99 0.39
CA TYR A 23 1.99 -3.68 -0.36
C TYR A 23 1.25 -2.73 -1.32
N ARG A 24 1.05 -1.46 -0.92
CA ARG A 24 0.42 -0.45 -1.78
C ARG A 24 1.26 -0.12 -3.03
N ARG A 25 2.58 -0.29 -2.98
CA ARG A 25 3.44 -0.15 -4.16
C ARG A 25 3.43 -1.42 -5.03
N ARG A 26 3.33 -2.60 -4.42
CA ARG A 26 3.29 -3.90 -5.14
C ARG A 26 1.96 -4.18 -5.84
N ALA A 27 0.82 -3.93 -5.19
CA ALA A 27 -0.50 -4.28 -5.72
C ALA A 27 -0.86 -3.62 -7.08
N PRO A 28 -0.49 -2.35 -7.36
CA PRO A 28 -0.68 -1.76 -8.69
C PRO A 28 0.24 -2.37 -9.75
N LEU A 29 1.48 -2.73 -9.38
CA LEU A 29 2.44 -3.36 -10.30
C LEU A 29 2.01 -4.78 -10.67
N GLU A 30 1.48 -5.56 -9.73
CA GLU A 30 0.89 -6.88 -10.00
C GLU A 30 -0.39 -6.77 -10.83
N ARG A 31 -1.27 -5.81 -10.55
CA ARG A 31 -2.48 -5.57 -11.37
C ARG A 31 -2.17 -5.16 -12.81
N LYS A 32 -1.02 -4.50 -13.05
CA LYS A 32 -0.53 -4.22 -14.41
C LYS A 32 0.07 -5.44 -15.12
N ARG A 33 0.44 -6.50 -14.39
CA ARG A 33 0.97 -7.75 -14.94
C ARG A 33 -0.11 -8.80 -15.19
N GLY A 34 -1.34 -8.61 -14.70
CA GLY A 34 -2.51 -9.42 -15.06
C GLY A 34 -2.89 -9.24 -16.54
N PRO A 35 -3.57 -10.22 -17.16
CA PRO A 35 -3.87 -10.22 -18.59
C PRO A 35 -4.54 -8.90 -18.99
N GLY A 36 -3.91 -8.23 -19.95
CA GLY A 36 -4.08 -6.82 -20.27
C GLY A 36 -5.53 -6.37 -20.24
N ARG A 37 -5.83 -5.40 -19.36
CA ARG A 37 -7.09 -4.68 -19.42
C ARG A 37 -7.20 -4.06 -20.82
N PRO A 38 -8.23 -4.38 -21.63
CA PRO A 38 -8.36 -3.78 -22.94
C PRO A 38 -8.46 -2.26 -22.79
N PRO A 39 -7.82 -1.48 -23.69
CA PRO A 39 -7.92 -0.04 -23.67
C PRO A 39 -9.40 0.35 -23.70
N ARG A 40 -9.82 1.18 -22.75
CA ARG A 40 -11.16 1.77 -22.78
C ARG A 40 -11.19 2.74 -23.96
N THR A 41 -11.69 2.28 -25.10
CA THR A 41 -12.06 3.16 -26.20
C THR A 41 -13.15 4.11 -25.69
N ASN A 42 -12.77 5.32 -25.30
CA ASN A 42 -13.73 6.39 -25.08
C ASN A 42 -14.17 6.91 -26.44
N THR A 43 -15.13 6.23 -27.06
CA THR A 43 -15.84 6.78 -28.22
C THR A 43 -16.83 7.82 -27.71
N GLN A 44 -16.33 8.97 -27.25
CA GLN A 44 -17.13 10.20 -27.26
C GLN A 44 -16.94 10.83 -28.63
N ASN A 45 -17.76 10.40 -29.59
CA ASN A 45 -17.80 11.01 -30.91
C ASN A 45 -19.19 11.57 -31.19
N ARG A 46 -19.15 12.85 -31.61
CA ARG A 46 -20.08 13.56 -32.49
C ARG A 46 -21.49 13.85 -32.00
N ARG A 47 -21.70 15.11 -31.67
CA ARG A 47 -22.67 15.93 -32.41
C ARG A 47 -21.96 17.17 -32.95
#